data_AF-A0A851RWL0-F1
#
_entry.id   AF-A0A851RWL0-F1
#
_cell.length_a   1.000
_cell.length_b   1.000
_cell.length_c   1.000
_cell.angle_alpha   90.00
_cell.angle_beta   90.00
_cell.angle_gamma   90.00
#
_symmetry.space_group_name_H-M   'P 1'
#
loop_
_entity.id
_entity.type
_entity.pdbx_description
1 polymer ?
#
loop_
_entity_poly.entity_id
_entity_poly.type
_entity_poly.pdbx_seq_one_letter_code
_entity_poly.pdbx_strand_id
1 'polypeptide(L)'
;QHSQPFPAQLPVQVQCQEAQLVVTVHRDLFGNGRLVSAAELSLGPAACKHSRLDPSQKTVTFSAGLHECGSTVQVTPDSLIYRTLLSYAPSPGSNPTIVRSSPAVIPIECHYPRWDNVSSGSIHPTWAPFNSALLSQERLLFSLRLMNEDWSSERDLSAFRLGDVLHLQAEVGTHSHIPLRLFVDSCVATLGPGAGSEPHYALIDFNGCLVDGRSDATSSAFVTPRPRQDVLRFQIDAFRFAGDARSLIYITCHLKVTPAEQSPDSLNKACSFSKAHNTWAPVEGTRDICSCCELGNCGTAP
;
A
#
# COMPACT_ATOMS: atom_id res chain seq x y z
N GLN A 1 5.45 -44.69 24.25
CA GLN A 1 6.30 -43.53 23.93
C GLN A 1 5.64 -42.81 22.76
N HIS A 2 4.86 -41.76 23.05
CA HIS A 2 4.29 -40.89 22.01
C HIS A 2 5.34 -39.84 21.69
N SER A 3 5.99 -39.98 20.54
CA SER A 3 6.87 -38.95 19.99
C SER A 3 6.02 -37.73 19.62
N GLN A 4 6.14 -36.66 20.40
CA GLN A 4 5.66 -35.34 20.02
C GLN A 4 6.28 -34.94 18.67
N PRO A 5 5.53 -34.37 17.72
CA PRO A 5 6.12 -33.76 16.54
C PRO A 5 7.00 -32.60 17.02
N PHE A 6 8.27 -32.56 16.58
CA PHE A 6 9.09 -31.36 16.69
C PHE A 6 8.29 -30.18 16.10
N PRO A 7 8.26 -29.00 16.76
CA PRO A 7 7.63 -27.84 16.16
C PRO A 7 8.31 -27.58 14.82
N ALA A 8 7.53 -27.61 13.74
CA ALA A 8 8.03 -27.28 12.41
C ALA A 8 8.64 -25.88 12.49
N GLN A 9 9.95 -25.76 12.27
CA GLN A 9 10.60 -24.46 12.19
C GLN A 9 9.90 -23.65 11.10
N LEU A 10 9.33 -22.50 11.49
CA LEU A 10 8.72 -21.58 10.54
C LEU A 10 9.78 -21.17 9.49
N PRO A 11 9.48 -21.26 8.18
CA PRO A 11 10.46 -20.98 7.13
C PRO A 11 10.89 -19.51 7.11
N VAL A 12 10.06 -18.61 7.63
CA VAL A 12 10.36 -17.18 7.82
C VAL A 12 9.93 -16.77 9.22
N GLN A 13 10.84 -16.13 9.96
CA GLN A 13 10.58 -15.53 11.26
C GLN A 13 10.87 -14.04 11.19
N VAL A 14 10.00 -13.23 11.79
CA VAL A 14 10.08 -11.76 11.78
C VAL A 14 10.10 -11.27 13.22
N GLN A 15 11.09 -10.43 13.55
CA GLN A 15 11.18 -9.73 14.82
C GLN A 15 11.02 -8.24 14.57
N CYS A 16 9.95 -7.67 15.12
CA CYS A 16 9.65 -6.25 15.04
C CYS A 16 10.22 -5.57 16.28
N GLN A 17 11.38 -4.92 16.13
CA GLN A 17 12.08 -4.22 17.20
C GLN A 17 11.71 -2.73 17.19
N GLU A 18 12.28 -1.93 18.08
CA GLU A 18 11.84 -0.55 18.34
C GLU A 18 11.91 0.36 17.11
N ALA A 19 12.94 0.20 16.27
CA ALA A 19 13.16 1.03 15.08
C ALA A 19 13.65 0.23 13.85
N GLN A 20 13.66 -1.10 13.94
CA GLN A 20 14.11 -1.99 12.87
C GLN A 20 13.33 -3.30 12.87
N LEU A 21 13.39 -4.00 11.75
CA LEU A 21 12.89 -5.36 11.63
C LEU A 21 14.03 -6.32 11.33
N VAL A 22 13.98 -7.51 11.94
CA VAL A 22 14.93 -8.60 11.71
C VAL A 22 14.18 -9.79 11.14
N VAL A 23 14.54 -10.20 9.94
CA VAL A 23 13.90 -11.31 9.21
C VAL A 23 14.89 -12.45 9.11
N THR A 24 14.55 -13.60 9.70
CA THR A 24 15.34 -14.83 9.61
C THR A 24 14.63 -15.83 8.71
N VAL A 25 15.32 -16.28 7.67
CA VAL A 25 14.79 -17.14 6.62
C VAL A 25 15.55 -18.46 6.63
N HIS A 26 14.83 -19.58 6.72
CA HIS A 26 15.42 -20.89 6.53
C HIS A 26 15.66 -21.14 5.02
N ARG A 27 16.84 -21.66 4.66
CA ARG A 27 17.23 -21.83 3.26
C ARG A 27 16.51 -22.97 2.57
N ASP A 28 15.96 -23.94 3.30
CA ASP A 28 14.95 -24.86 2.74
C ASP A 28 13.58 -24.17 2.76
N LEU A 29 13.46 -23.06 2.02
CA LEU A 29 12.33 -22.14 2.06
C LEU A 29 11.01 -22.83 1.66
N PHE A 30 11.10 -23.81 0.76
CA PHE A 30 9.96 -24.52 0.18
C PHE A 30 9.77 -25.93 0.76
N GLY A 31 10.61 -26.35 1.72
CA GLY A 31 10.54 -27.69 2.31
C GLY A 31 10.74 -28.83 1.32
N ASN A 32 11.45 -28.59 0.21
CA ASN A 32 11.69 -29.56 -0.86
C ASN A 32 13.12 -30.14 -0.79
N GLY A 33 13.87 -29.85 0.27
CA GLY A 33 15.24 -30.30 0.49
C GLY A 33 16.28 -29.55 -0.33
N ARG A 34 15.89 -28.61 -1.21
CA ARG A 34 16.82 -27.77 -1.97
C ARG A 34 17.01 -26.44 -1.26
N LEU A 35 18.25 -26.21 -0.83
CA LEU A 35 18.63 -24.97 -0.17
C LEU A 35 18.77 -23.83 -1.19
N VAL A 36 17.96 -22.78 -1.03
CA VAL A 36 18.10 -21.57 -1.83
C VAL A 36 19.44 -20.88 -1.53
N SER A 37 19.98 -20.17 -2.52
CA SER A 37 21.20 -19.38 -2.33
C SER A 37 20.87 -18.09 -1.57
N ALA A 38 21.77 -17.66 -0.68
CA ALA A 38 21.60 -16.39 0.03
C ALA A 38 21.64 -15.16 -0.88
N ALA A 39 22.24 -15.29 -2.08
CA ALA A 39 22.28 -14.23 -3.08
C ALA A 39 20.95 -14.10 -3.86
N GLU A 40 20.13 -15.16 -3.86
CA GLU A 40 18.80 -15.21 -4.49
C GLU A 40 17.71 -14.64 -3.59
N LEU A 41 18.05 -14.28 -2.34
CA LEU A 41 17.14 -13.67 -1.39
C LEU A 41 17.46 -12.18 -1.22
N SER A 42 16.42 -11.35 -1.19
CA SER A 42 16.55 -9.92 -0.90
C SER A 42 15.36 -9.38 -0.11
N LEU A 43 15.60 -8.32 0.67
CA LEU A 43 14.58 -7.65 1.46
C LEU A 43 14.12 -6.36 0.76
N GLY A 44 12.79 -6.23 0.66
CA GLY A 44 12.07 -5.07 0.17
C GLY A 44 12.26 -4.78 -1.33
N PRO A 45 11.52 -3.80 -1.86
CA PRO A 45 11.64 -3.35 -3.24
C PRO A 45 13.03 -2.87 -3.63
N ALA A 46 13.80 -2.34 -2.68
CA ALA A 46 15.19 -1.92 -2.90
C ALA A 46 16.18 -3.09 -3.07
N ALA A 47 15.71 -4.34 -2.93
CA ALA A 47 16.50 -5.56 -3.02
C ALA A 47 17.73 -5.56 -2.10
N CYS A 48 17.53 -5.12 -0.85
CA CYS A 48 18.56 -5.09 0.18
C CYS A 48 19.17 -6.48 0.40
N LYS A 49 20.49 -6.53 0.56
CA LYS A 49 21.24 -7.78 0.78
C LYS A 49 21.11 -8.24 2.23
N HIS A 50 21.38 -9.52 2.45
CA HIS A 50 21.36 -10.11 3.79
C HIS A 50 22.46 -9.53 4.67
N SER A 51 22.18 -9.38 5.96
CA SER A 51 23.14 -8.90 6.96
C SER A 51 23.98 -10.04 7.54
N ARG A 52 23.44 -11.27 7.60
CA ARG A 52 24.14 -12.44 8.12
C ARG A 52 23.72 -13.74 7.44
N LEU A 53 24.68 -14.62 7.20
CA LEU A 53 24.47 -15.99 6.75
C LEU A 53 24.97 -16.95 7.84
N ASP A 54 24.13 -17.90 8.24
CA ASP A 54 24.52 -18.99 9.15
C ASP A 54 24.43 -20.34 8.41
N PRO A 55 25.56 -20.89 7.96
CA PRO A 55 25.58 -22.17 7.27
C PRO A 55 25.18 -23.35 8.15
N SER A 56 25.39 -23.27 9.47
CA SER A 56 25.13 -24.38 10.39
C SER A 56 23.64 -24.59 10.62
N GLN A 57 22.92 -23.48 10.80
CA GLN A 57 21.46 -23.46 10.94
C GLN A 57 20.75 -23.39 9.58
N LYS A 58 21.52 -23.26 8.49
CA LYS A 58 21.00 -23.06 7.12
C LYS A 58 20.05 -21.87 7.05
N THR A 59 20.37 -20.77 7.75
CA THR A 59 19.52 -19.57 7.80
C THR A 59 20.20 -18.34 7.22
N VAL A 60 19.41 -17.44 6.66
CA VAL A 60 19.81 -16.12 6.18
C VAL A 60 19.06 -15.07 7.00
N THR A 61 19.74 -14.03 7.46
CA THR A 61 19.14 -12.94 8.25
C THR A 61 19.26 -11.62 7.51
N PHE A 62 18.19 -10.83 7.55
CA PHE A 62 18.13 -9.45 7.09
C PHE A 62 17.83 -8.55 8.28
N SER A 63 18.48 -7.39 8.35
CA SER A 63 18.22 -6.34 9.33
C SER A 63 18.10 -5.03 8.58
N ALA A 64 17.00 -4.30 8.80
CA ALA A 64 16.77 -3.01 8.15
C ALA A 64 15.92 -2.13 9.07
N GLY A 65 16.19 -0.82 9.05
CA GLY A 65 15.33 0.15 9.70
C GLY A 65 13.90 0.11 9.13
N LEU A 66 12.90 0.49 9.93
CA LEU A 66 11.49 0.38 9.53
C LEU A 66 11.13 1.18 8.28
N HIS A 67 11.87 2.24 7.96
CA HIS A 67 11.68 3.07 6.75
C HIS A 67 12.68 2.75 5.63
N GLU A 68 13.54 1.75 5.82
CA GLU A 68 14.56 1.37 4.86
C GLU A 68 14.06 0.31 3.87
N CYS A 69 14.88 0.02 2.86
CA CYS A 69 14.64 -1.02 1.87
C CYS A 69 13.33 -0.89 1.06
N GLY A 70 12.71 0.30 1.06
CA GLY A 70 11.44 0.55 0.38
C GLY A 70 10.24 0.02 1.15
N SER A 71 10.31 -0.09 2.48
CA SER A 71 9.15 -0.37 3.31
C SER A 71 8.11 0.74 3.20
N THR A 72 6.83 0.37 3.24
CA THR A 72 5.69 1.29 3.28
C THR A 72 5.08 1.31 4.67
N VAL A 73 4.48 2.44 5.06
CA VAL A 73 3.80 2.58 6.35
C VAL A 73 2.33 2.92 6.12
N GLN A 74 1.44 2.21 6.81
CA GLN A 74 0.03 2.56 6.94
C GLN A 74 -0.21 3.07 8.36
N VAL A 75 -0.86 4.23 8.45
CA VAL A 75 -1.25 4.84 9.72
C VAL A 75 -2.73 4.56 9.94
N THR A 76 -3.05 3.88 11.03
CA THR A 76 -4.43 3.68 11.51
C THR A 76 -4.67 4.55 12.76
N PRO A 77 -5.89 4.58 13.31
CA PRO A 77 -6.15 5.28 14.57
C PRO A 77 -5.27 4.78 15.72
N ASP A 78 -5.03 3.46 15.78
CA ASP A 78 -4.43 2.79 16.94
C ASP A 78 -3.04 2.20 16.66
N SER A 79 -2.64 2.04 15.41
CA SER A 79 -1.39 1.37 15.04
C SER A 79 -0.63 2.02 13.87
N LEU A 80 0.68 1.81 13.86
CA LEU A 80 1.56 2.00 12.72
C LEU A 80 1.90 0.62 12.15
N ILE A 81 1.53 0.39 10.89
CA ILE A 81 1.72 -0.90 10.21
C ILE A 81 2.79 -0.71 9.14
N TYR A 82 3.98 -1.26 9.39
CA TYR A 82 5.08 -1.27 8.43
C TYR A 82 5.01 -2.53 7.59
N ARG A 83 5.07 -2.37 6.27
CA ARG A 83 5.02 -3.47 5.32
C ARG A 83 6.25 -3.48 4.43
N THR A 84 6.77 -4.67 4.18
CA THR A 84 7.82 -4.93 3.22
C THR A 84 7.67 -6.36 2.69
N LEU A 85 8.64 -6.85 1.95
CA LEU A 85 8.60 -8.18 1.37
C LEU A 85 9.96 -8.85 1.39
N LEU A 86 9.97 -10.18 1.42
CA LEU A 86 11.13 -10.99 1.07
C LEU A 86 10.95 -11.50 -0.35
N SER A 87 11.94 -11.22 -1.21
CA SER A 87 11.96 -11.73 -2.58
C SER A 87 12.90 -12.93 -2.68
N TYR A 88 12.42 -13.99 -3.34
CA TYR A 88 13.23 -15.07 -3.88
C TYR A 88 13.29 -14.93 -5.40
N ALA A 89 14.49 -14.66 -5.92
CA ALA A 89 14.78 -14.54 -7.34
C ALA A 89 15.79 -15.62 -7.73
N PRO A 90 15.36 -16.77 -8.28
CA PRO A 90 16.26 -17.84 -8.67
C PRO A 90 17.24 -17.39 -9.74
N SER A 91 18.49 -17.84 -9.64
CA SER A 91 19.52 -17.56 -10.64
C SER A 91 19.11 -18.17 -12.00
N PRO A 92 19.35 -17.48 -13.13
CA PRO A 92 19.12 -18.06 -14.45
C PRO A 92 19.85 -19.40 -14.58
N GLY A 93 19.16 -20.42 -15.09
CA GLY A 93 19.79 -21.70 -15.37
C GLY A 93 20.89 -21.58 -16.43
N SER A 94 21.69 -22.63 -16.59
CA SER A 94 22.73 -22.67 -17.63
C SER A 94 22.20 -22.46 -19.06
N ASN A 95 20.91 -22.78 -19.29
CA ASN A 95 20.21 -22.47 -20.51
C ASN A 95 19.14 -21.38 -20.26
N PRO A 96 19.28 -20.17 -20.83
CA PRO A 96 18.34 -19.07 -20.60
C PRO A 96 16.94 -19.31 -21.16
N THR A 97 16.73 -20.32 -22.01
CA THR A 97 15.39 -20.65 -22.54
C THR A 97 14.55 -21.52 -21.61
N ILE A 98 15.14 -22.06 -20.52
CA ILE A 98 14.47 -22.98 -19.61
C ILE A 98 14.42 -22.38 -18.20
N VAL A 99 13.21 -22.12 -17.70
CA VAL A 99 12.95 -21.72 -16.31
C VAL A 99 12.53 -22.95 -15.51
N ARG A 100 13.25 -23.28 -14.43
CA ARG A 100 12.96 -24.45 -13.56
C ARG A 100 12.42 -24.09 -12.18
N SER A 101 12.53 -22.82 -11.80
CA SER A 101 12.11 -22.30 -10.51
C SER A 101 11.45 -20.95 -10.75
N SER A 102 10.27 -20.74 -10.19
CA SER A 102 9.58 -19.45 -10.27
C SER A 102 10.08 -18.53 -9.15
N PRO A 103 10.17 -17.21 -9.40
CA PRO A 103 10.33 -16.24 -8.32
C PRO A 103 9.19 -16.34 -7.31
N ALA A 104 9.45 -15.99 -6.07
CA ALA A 104 8.44 -15.92 -5.02
C ALA A 104 8.60 -14.64 -4.21
N VAL A 105 7.48 -14.12 -3.71
CA VAL A 105 7.43 -12.95 -2.83
C VAL A 105 6.66 -13.34 -1.57
N ILE A 106 7.25 -13.05 -0.42
CA ILE A 106 6.66 -13.33 0.89
C ILE A 106 6.42 -11.98 1.58
N PRO A 107 5.17 -11.58 1.86
CA PRO A 107 4.87 -10.33 2.53
C PRO A 107 5.33 -10.37 3.99
N ILE A 108 5.81 -9.24 4.49
CA ILE A 108 6.29 -9.06 5.87
C ILE A 108 5.59 -7.84 6.45
N GLU A 109 5.05 -7.99 7.66
CA GLU A 109 4.41 -6.91 8.39
C GLU A 109 4.93 -6.78 9.82
N CYS A 110 5.04 -5.55 10.28
CA CYS A 110 5.28 -5.21 11.69
C CYS A 110 4.24 -4.20 12.16
N HIS A 111 3.58 -4.51 13.26
CA HIS A 111 2.52 -3.71 13.85
C HIS A 111 3.02 -3.08 15.14
N TYR A 112 2.92 -1.76 15.25
CA TYR A 112 3.28 -1.01 16.45
C TYR A 112 2.06 -0.26 16.98
N PRO A 113 1.82 -0.27 18.30
CA PRO A 113 0.79 0.59 18.88
C PRO A 113 1.20 2.05 18.67
N ARG A 114 0.24 2.88 18.27
CA ARG A 114 0.49 4.31 18.00
C ARG A 114 0.66 5.12 19.28
N TRP A 115 0.06 4.65 20.38
CA TRP A 115 0.15 5.25 21.69
C TRP A 115 0.55 4.15 22.67
N ASP A 116 1.56 4.41 23.48
CA ASP A 116 1.92 3.53 24.58
C ASP A 116 1.97 4.34 25.88
N ASN A 117 1.51 3.71 26.96
CA ASN A 117 1.46 4.36 28.27
C ASN A 117 2.84 4.25 28.91
N VAL A 118 3.65 5.30 28.77
CA VAL A 118 4.93 5.38 29.45
C VAL A 118 4.71 5.61 30.94
N SER A 119 4.80 4.55 31.74
CA SER A 119 4.90 4.70 33.20
C SER A 119 6.28 5.26 33.54
N SER A 120 6.39 6.59 33.63
CA SER A 120 7.50 7.20 34.33
C SER A 120 7.19 7.15 35.83
N GLY A 121 8.09 6.58 36.64
CA GLY A 121 8.08 6.86 38.07
C GLY A 121 8.13 8.38 38.28
N SER A 122 7.40 8.89 39.28
CA SER A 122 7.10 10.31 39.51
C SER A 122 8.18 11.28 39.00
N ILE A 123 7.97 11.82 37.79
CA ILE A 123 8.75 12.93 37.26
C ILE A 123 8.09 14.19 37.81
N HIS A 124 8.79 14.93 38.67
CA HIS A 124 8.42 16.31 39.00
C HIS A 124 8.71 17.19 37.77
N PRO A 125 7.70 17.69 37.05
CA PRO A 125 7.95 18.52 35.89
C PRO A 125 8.42 19.90 36.37
N THR A 126 9.65 20.25 36.05
CA THR A 126 10.24 21.59 36.29
C THR A 126 9.94 22.59 35.18
N TRP A 127 9.10 22.24 34.21
CA TRP A 127 8.85 23.06 33.02
C TRP A 127 7.44 23.63 33.02
N ALA A 128 7.36 24.96 32.90
CA ALA A 128 6.13 25.70 32.75
C ALA A 128 5.45 25.37 31.40
N PRO A 129 4.11 25.26 31.36
CA PRO A 129 3.38 24.87 30.17
C PRO A 129 3.18 26.07 29.25
N PHE A 130 4.04 26.25 28.26
CA PHE A 130 3.73 27.14 27.15
C PHE A 130 4.15 26.55 25.80
N ASN A 131 3.11 26.29 24.99
CA ASN A 131 3.04 26.50 23.54
C ASN A 131 3.86 25.63 22.57
N SER A 132 4.65 24.64 23.02
CA SER A 132 5.40 23.78 22.08
C SER A 132 4.61 22.58 21.54
N ALA A 133 3.59 22.09 22.25
CA ALA A 133 2.80 20.91 21.84
C ALA A 133 1.65 21.23 20.86
N LEU A 134 1.20 22.50 20.77
CA LEU A 134 0.10 22.88 19.88
C LEU A 134 0.50 22.97 18.39
N LEU A 135 1.79 23.17 18.09
CA LEU A 135 2.26 23.31 16.70
C LEU A 135 2.44 21.98 15.97
N SER A 136 2.47 20.84 16.66
CA SER A 136 2.58 19.52 16.00
C SER A 136 1.23 18.91 15.61
N GLN A 137 0.12 19.55 15.97
CA GLN A 137 -1.23 18.97 15.89
C GLN A 137 -1.98 19.30 14.58
N GLU A 138 -1.42 20.14 13.72
CA GLU A 138 -2.01 20.53 12.42
C GLU A 138 -1.55 19.64 11.25
N ARG A 139 -1.43 18.32 11.47
CA ARG A 139 -1.05 17.37 10.40
C ARG A 139 -2.22 16.50 10.00
N LEU A 140 -2.68 16.68 8.77
CA LEU A 140 -3.64 15.78 8.14
C LEU A 140 -2.97 14.43 7.86
N LEU A 141 -3.57 13.37 8.39
CA LEU A 141 -3.10 12.00 8.21
C LEU A 141 -3.95 11.33 7.13
N PHE A 142 -3.37 11.19 5.95
CA PHE A 142 -3.97 10.48 4.85
C PHE A 142 -3.70 8.99 4.96
N SER A 143 -4.69 8.17 4.65
CA SER A 143 -4.51 6.73 4.51
C SER A 143 -5.29 6.18 3.33
N LEU A 144 -4.76 5.13 2.73
CA LEU A 144 -5.40 4.32 1.70
C LEU A 144 -5.49 2.89 2.23
N ARG A 145 -6.70 2.35 2.28
CA ARG A 145 -6.98 1.02 2.83
C ARG A 145 -7.59 0.13 1.78
N LEU A 146 -7.20 -1.14 1.80
CA LEU A 146 -7.83 -2.18 1.03
C LEU A 146 -8.96 -2.80 1.85
N MET A 147 -10.17 -2.72 1.35
CA MET A 147 -11.38 -3.14 2.05
C MET A 147 -11.87 -4.49 1.50
N ASN A 148 -12.73 -5.14 2.27
CA ASN A 148 -13.57 -6.22 1.76
C ASN A 148 -14.71 -5.70 0.87
N GLU A 149 -15.41 -6.63 0.21
CA GLU A 149 -16.44 -6.33 -0.81
C GLU A 149 -17.61 -5.51 -0.24
N ASP A 150 -17.98 -5.74 1.02
CA ASP A 150 -19.05 -5.06 1.76
C ASP A 150 -18.57 -3.80 2.51
N TRP A 151 -17.28 -3.44 2.40
CA TRP A 151 -16.66 -2.26 3.03
C TRP A 151 -16.74 -2.22 4.57
N SER A 152 -16.93 -3.37 5.21
CA SER A 152 -17.08 -3.48 6.67
C SER A 152 -15.74 -3.55 7.40
N SER A 153 -14.70 -4.11 6.78
CA SER A 153 -13.37 -4.23 7.39
C SER A 153 -12.25 -4.12 6.35
N GLU A 154 -11.04 -3.89 6.86
CA GLU A 154 -9.84 -4.03 6.04
C GLU A 154 -9.69 -5.49 5.62
N ARG A 155 -9.26 -5.71 4.38
CA ARG A 155 -8.99 -7.02 3.80
C ARG A 155 -7.48 -7.23 3.78
N ASP A 156 -7.05 -8.42 4.20
CA ASP A 156 -5.65 -8.83 4.11
C ASP A 156 -5.16 -8.74 2.66
N LEU A 157 -3.91 -8.33 2.47
CA LEU A 157 -3.20 -8.26 1.18
C LEU A 157 -2.88 -9.64 0.57
N SER A 158 -3.70 -10.65 0.90
CA SER A 158 -3.65 -12.01 0.36
C SER A 158 -3.84 -12.03 -1.16
N ALA A 159 -3.44 -13.14 -1.79
CA ALA A 159 -3.32 -13.23 -3.25
C ALA A 159 -4.62 -12.90 -3.99
N PHE A 160 -4.56 -11.87 -4.85
CA PHE A 160 -5.61 -11.51 -5.80
C PHE A 160 -5.50 -12.31 -7.09
N ARG A 161 -6.64 -12.57 -7.72
CA ARG A 161 -6.74 -13.16 -9.05
C ARG A 161 -7.18 -12.11 -10.06
N LEU A 162 -6.80 -12.32 -11.32
CA LEU A 162 -7.37 -11.53 -12.41
C LEU A 162 -8.88 -11.78 -12.47
N GLY A 163 -9.66 -10.71 -12.52
CA GLY A 163 -11.12 -10.74 -12.39
C GLY A 163 -11.64 -10.43 -10.99
N ASP A 164 -10.77 -10.41 -9.97
CA ASP A 164 -11.14 -9.84 -8.66
C ASP A 164 -11.25 -8.31 -8.75
N VAL A 165 -11.94 -7.69 -7.79
CA VAL A 165 -12.06 -6.23 -7.67
C VAL A 165 -11.38 -5.75 -6.40
N LEU A 166 -10.47 -4.79 -6.54
CA LEU A 166 -9.81 -4.11 -5.44
C LEU A 166 -10.72 -3.01 -4.90
N HIS A 167 -11.13 -3.14 -3.64
CA HIS A 167 -11.98 -2.16 -2.97
C HIS A 167 -11.08 -1.20 -2.18
N LEU A 168 -10.84 0.00 -2.70
CA LEU A 168 -9.90 0.96 -2.11
C LEU A 168 -10.67 2.09 -1.41
N GLN A 169 -10.34 2.34 -0.15
CA GLN A 169 -10.86 3.44 0.64
C GLN A 169 -9.75 4.43 0.96
N ALA A 170 -9.87 5.63 0.42
CA ALA A 170 -9.08 6.78 0.81
C ALA A 170 -9.78 7.52 1.95
N GLU A 171 -9.04 7.90 2.99
CA GLU A 171 -9.56 8.67 4.12
C GLU A 171 -8.51 9.63 4.68
N VAL A 172 -8.97 10.71 5.31
CA VAL A 172 -8.14 11.64 6.06
C VAL A 172 -8.59 11.69 7.52
N GLY A 173 -7.64 11.58 8.45
CA GLY A 173 -7.90 11.74 9.88
C GLY A 173 -8.22 13.20 10.21
N THR A 174 -9.46 13.47 10.64
CA THR A 174 -10.00 14.82 10.83
C THR A 174 -9.84 15.38 12.25
N HIS A 175 -8.83 14.92 13.01
CA HIS A 175 -8.64 15.30 14.42
C HIS A 175 -8.54 16.83 14.58
N SER A 176 -9.58 17.46 15.14
CA SER A 176 -9.67 18.91 15.42
C SER A 176 -9.50 19.83 14.20
N HIS A 177 -9.86 19.37 13.00
CA HIS A 177 -9.87 20.21 11.78
C HIS A 177 -11.30 20.61 11.38
N ILE A 178 -11.41 21.68 10.58
CA ILE A 178 -12.67 22.03 9.91
C ILE A 178 -13.20 20.84 9.10
N PRO A 179 -14.51 20.74 8.81
CA PRO A 179 -15.03 19.72 7.91
C PRO A 179 -14.33 19.76 6.54
N LEU A 180 -13.71 18.65 6.15
CA LEU A 180 -12.96 18.51 4.90
C LEU A 180 -13.69 17.57 3.94
N ARG A 181 -13.55 17.84 2.64
CA ARG A 181 -13.89 16.91 1.56
C ARG A 181 -12.60 16.33 0.97
N LEU A 182 -12.52 15.01 0.89
CA LEU A 182 -11.36 14.29 0.35
C LEU A 182 -11.50 14.04 -1.16
N PHE A 183 -10.43 14.29 -1.89
CA PHE A 183 -10.27 13.93 -3.30
C PHE A 183 -9.02 13.09 -3.52
N VAL A 184 -9.08 12.24 -4.54
CA VAL A 184 -7.94 11.49 -5.05
C VAL A 184 -7.59 12.12 -6.39
N ASP A 185 -6.46 12.81 -6.41
CA ASP A 185 -6.03 13.61 -7.55
C ASP A 185 -5.46 12.73 -8.67
N SER A 186 -4.62 11.78 -8.28
CA SER A 186 -4.07 10.74 -9.15
C SER A 186 -3.76 9.47 -8.35
N CYS A 187 -3.76 8.33 -9.04
CA CYS A 187 -3.27 7.05 -8.53
C CYS A 187 -2.51 6.35 -9.64
N VAL A 188 -1.28 5.93 -9.35
CA VAL A 188 -0.41 5.23 -10.28
C VAL A 188 -0.03 3.88 -9.69
N ALA A 189 -0.19 2.83 -10.49
CA ALA A 189 0.28 1.51 -10.17
C ALA A 189 1.69 1.28 -10.73
N THR A 190 2.53 0.59 -9.97
CA THR A 190 3.95 0.37 -10.27
C THR A 190 4.44 -0.97 -9.71
N LEU A 191 5.64 -1.43 -10.09
CA LEU A 191 6.29 -2.62 -9.52
C LEU A 191 7.08 -2.35 -8.22
N GLY A 192 7.16 -1.09 -7.79
CA GLY A 192 7.82 -0.67 -6.56
C GLY A 192 7.15 0.57 -5.97
N PRO A 193 7.48 0.97 -4.74
CA PRO A 193 6.78 2.03 -4.00
C PRO A 193 7.03 3.44 -4.54
N GLY A 194 7.98 3.64 -5.47
CA GLY A 194 8.25 4.94 -6.06
C GLY A 194 7.32 5.24 -7.24
N ALA A 195 6.59 6.35 -7.20
CA ALA A 195 5.63 6.73 -8.24
C ALA A 195 6.23 6.94 -9.65
N GLY A 196 7.55 7.10 -9.77
CA GLY A 196 8.27 7.24 -11.04
C GLY A 196 8.95 5.96 -11.54
N SER A 197 8.71 4.80 -10.95
CA SER A 197 9.31 3.54 -11.39
C SER A 197 8.58 2.95 -12.60
N GLU A 198 9.33 2.49 -13.61
CA GLU A 198 8.77 1.75 -14.74
C GLU A 198 8.68 0.24 -14.46
N PRO A 199 7.66 -0.46 -15.00
CA PRO A 199 6.49 0.07 -15.69
C PRO A 199 5.52 0.77 -14.74
N HIS A 200 4.81 1.78 -15.24
CA HIS A 200 3.74 2.44 -14.51
C HIS A 200 2.41 2.43 -15.28
N TYR A 201 1.29 2.45 -14.56
CA TYR A 201 -0.06 2.48 -15.13
C TYR A 201 -0.95 3.46 -14.34
N ALA A 202 -1.52 4.45 -15.02
CA ALA A 202 -2.38 5.45 -14.39
C ALA A 202 -3.81 4.91 -14.20
N LEU A 203 -4.24 4.81 -12.95
CA LEU A 203 -5.61 4.38 -12.57
C LEU A 203 -6.56 5.57 -12.48
N ILE A 204 -6.07 6.63 -11.82
CA ILE A 204 -6.74 7.92 -11.69
C ILE A 204 -5.75 8.98 -12.14
N ASP A 205 -6.21 9.89 -12.99
CA ASP A 205 -5.41 10.99 -13.53
C ASP A 205 -6.28 12.24 -13.74
N PHE A 206 -5.69 13.34 -14.22
CA PHE A 206 -6.38 14.58 -14.60
C PHE A 206 -7.23 15.16 -13.46
N ASN A 207 -6.67 15.19 -12.25
CA ASN A 207 -7.31 15.68 -11.03
C ASN A 207 -8.63 14.94 -10.72
N GLY A 208 -8.56 13.61 -10.59
CA GLY A 208 -9.68 12.79 -10.13
C GLY A 208 -10.56 12.16 -11.21
N CYS A 209 -10.08 12.02 -12.45
CA CYS A 209 -10.74 11.20 -13.47
C CYS A 209 -10.25 9.75 -13.33
N LEU A 210 -11.13 8.80 -13.00
CA LEU A 210 -10.80 7.37 -12.93
C LEU A 210 -10.73 6.80 -14.36
N VAL A 211 -9.57 6.99 -14.99
CA VAL A 211 -9.32 6.66 -16.40
C VAL A 211 -9.28 5.16 -16.68
N ASP A 212 -8.96 4.32 -15.68
CA ASP A 212 -9.02 2.87 -15.84
C ASP A 212 -10.44 2.40 -16.23
N GLY A 213 -11.48 3.01 -15.66
CA GLY A 213 -12.89 2.70 -15.97
C GLY A 213 -13.37 3.13 -17.37
N ARG A 214 -12.57 3.92 -18.09
CA ARG A 214 -12.88 4.35 -19.47
C ARG A 214 -12.70 3.22 -20.49
N SER A 215 -11.86 2.22 -20.17
CA SER A 215 -11.62 1.05 -21.00
C SER A 215 -12.84 0.12 -21.01
N ASP A 216 -13.15 -0.50 -22.15
CA ASP A 216 -14.29 -1.42 -22.27
C ASP A 216 -14.15 -2.69 -21.41
N ALA A 217 -12.92 -3.06 -21.05
CA ALA A 217 -12.62 -4.27 -20.29
C ALA A 217 -12.80 -4.16 -18.76
N THR A 218 -13.04 -2.96 -18.22
CA THR A 218 -12.98 -2.72 -16.76
C THR A 218 -14.30 -2.22 -16.17
N SER A 219 -14.60 -2.53 -14.92
CA SER A 219 -15.75 -2.02 -14.18
C SER A 219 -15.39 -0.94 -13.15
N SER A 220 -14.14 -0.47 -13.20
CA SER A 220 -13.56 0.44 -12.22
C SER A 220 -14.29 1.78 -12.13
N ALA A 221 -14.70 2.15 -10.92
CA ALA A 221 -15.50 3.34 -10.67
C ALA A 221 -15.35 3.82 -9.22
N PHE A 222 -15.61 5.11 -8.99
CA PHE A 222 -15.86 5.63 -7.65
C PHE A 222 -17.22 5.16 -7.16
N VAL A 223 -17.31 4.86 -5.88
CA VAL A 223 -18.56 4.45 -5.23
C VAL A 223 -19.36 5.69 -4.86
N THR A 224 -20.64 5.69 -5.24
CA THR A 224 -21.59 6.77 -4.96
C THR A 224 -22.80 6.23 -4.18
N PRO A 225 -23.30 6.94 -3.15
CA PRO A 225 -22.75 8.16 -2.56
C PRO A 225 -21.56 7.89 -1.61
N ARG A 226 -20.86 8.96 -1.20
CA ARG A 226 -19.82 8.86 -0.17
C ARG A 226 -20.41 8.51 1.20
N PRO A 227 -19.70 7.74 2.05
CA PRO A 227 -20.12 7.50 3.42
C PRO A 227 -19.93 8.76 4.29
N ARG A 228 -18.85 9.51 4.10
CA ARG A 228 -18.54 10.80 4.75
C ARG A 228 -17.76 11.69 3.78
N GLN A 229 -17.77 13.01 3.99
CA GLN A 229 -17.08 13.96 3.09
C GLN A 229 -15.56 13.72 3.04
N ASP A 230 -14.97 13.30 4.16
CA ASP A 230 -13.55 13.00 4.35
C ASP A 230 -13.16 11.57 3.93
N VAL A 231 -14.06 10.84 3.25
CA VAL A 231 -13.85 9.48 2.75
C VAL A 231 -14.20 9.41 1.25
N LEU A 232 -13.36 8.73 0.48
CA LEU A 232 -13.61 8.42 -0.92
C LEU A 232 -13.33 6.94 -1.19
N ARG A 233 -14.33 6.24 -1.73
CA ARG A 233 -14.25 4.82 -2.07
C ARG A 233 -14.21 4.64 -3.57
N PHE A 234 -13.38 3.74 -4.05
CA PHE A 234 -13.31 3.38 -5.46
C PHE A 234 -12.92 1.92 -5.64
N GLN A 235 -13.38 1.36 -6.74
CA GLN A 235 -13.13 -0.01 -7.15
C GLN A 235 -12.21 0.00 -8.37
N ILE A 236 -11.22 -0.89 -8.37
CA ILE A 236 -10.29 -1.11 -9.48
C ILE A 236 -10.28 -2.60 -9.80
N ASP A 237 -10.54 -2.98 -11.04
CA ASP A 237 -10.43 -4.37 -11.46
C ASP A 237 -8.97 -4.84 -11.37
N ALA A 238 -8.75 -6.03 -10.81
CA ALA A 238 -7.41 -6.55 -10.58
C ALA A 238 -6.69 -6.82 -11.91
N PHE A 239 -5.47 -6.29 -12.02
CA PHE A 239 -4.58 -6.45 -13.17
C PHE A 239 -3.18 -6.86 -12.73
N ARG A 240 -2.32 -7.16 -13.71
CA ARG A 240 -0.88 -7.40 -13.50
C ARG A 240 -0.07 -6.76 -14.62
N PHE A 241 1.17 -6.40 -14.33
CA PHE A 241 2.10 -5.96 -15.37
C PHE A 241 2.53 -7.13 -16.25
N ALA A 242 2.57 -6.90 -17.56
CA ALA A 242 3.11 -7.87 -18.51
C ALA A 242 4.61 -8.10 -18.24
N GLY A 243 5.06 -9.35 -18.32
CA GLY A 243 6.47 -9.71 -18.10
C GLY A 243 6.94 -9.77 -16.65
N ASP A 244 6.14 -9.35 -15.66
CA ASP A 244 6.48 -9.52 -14.24
C ASP A 244 5.97 -10.87 -13.71
N ALA A 245 6.90 -11.69 -13.19
CA ALA A 245 6.59 -13.00 -12.63
C ALA A 245 6.28 -12.95 -11.12
N ARG A 246 6.50 -11.81 -10.46
CA ARG A 246 6.30 -11.65 -9.01
C ARG A 246 4.83 -11.46 -8.65
N SER A 247 4.02 -10.99 -9.61
CA SER A 247 2.57 -10.77 -9.46
C SER A 247 2.23 -9.83 -8.31
N LEU A 248 3.04 -8.78 -8.13
CA LEU A 248 2.87 -7.76 -7.11
C LEU A 248 2.75 -6.39 -7.77
N ILE A 249 1.85 -5.56 -7.24
CA ILE A 249 1.71 -4.15 -7.62
C ILE A 249 1.76 -3.27 -6.37
N TYR A 250 2.29 -2.06 -6.53
CA TYR A 250 2.16 -0.97 -5.60
C TYR A 250 1.21 0.06 -6.20
N ILE A 251 0.35 0.65 -5.39
CA ILE A 251 -0.52 1.75 -5.81
C ILE A 251 -0.15 2.96 -4.96
N THR A 252 0.32 4.02 -5.62
CA THR A 252 0.65 5.29 -4.98
C THR A 252 -0.35 6.34 -5.44
N CYS A 253 -1.00 7.00 -4.49
CA CYS A 253 -2.02 8.00 -4.77
C CYS A 253 -1.66 9.36 -4.20
N HIS A 254 -2.01 10.42 -4.92
CA HIS A 254 -1.95 11.79 -4.45
C HIS A 254 -3.33 12.19 -3.91
N LEU A 255 -3.44 12.30 -2.58
CA LEU A 255 -4.67 12.66 -1.90
C LEU A 255 -4.64 14.15 -1.55
N LYS A 256 -5.79 14.82 -1.69
CA LYS A 256 -5.94 16.25 -1.34
C LYS A 256 -7.30 16.54 -0.72
N VAL A 257 -7.43 17.69 -0.08
CA VAL A 257 -8.66 18.09 0.60
C VAL A 257 -9.08 19.52 0.24
N THR A 258 -10.37 19.77 0.29
CA THR A 258 -10.96 21.12 0.30
C THR A 258 -11.86 21.28 1.53
N PRO A 259 -12.26 22.50 1.91
CA PRO A 259 -13.38 22.67 2.83
C PRO A 259 -14.63 21.95 2.32
N ALA A 260 -15.39 21.31 3.21
CA ALA A 260 -16.55 20.50 2.82
C ALA A 260 -17.66 21.31 2.11
N GLU A 261 -17.80 22.60 2.44
CA GLU A 261 -18.79 23.49 1.83
C GLU A 261 -18.38 24.02 0.45
N GLN A 262 -17.11 23.88 0.07
CA GLN A 262 -16.67 24.30 -1.26
C GLN A 262 -17.26 23.37 -2.32
N SER A 263 -17.93 23.94 -3.32
CA SER A 263 -18.45 23.16 -4.46
C SER A 263 -17.30 22.51 -5.25
N PRO A 264 -17.47 21.25 -5.71
CA PRO A 264 -16.53 20.62 -6.63
C PRO A 264 -16.35 21.43 -7.91
N ASP A 265 -15.14 21.40 -8.46
CA ASP A 265 -14.76 22.10 -9.70
C ASP A 265 -13.91 21.18 -10.60
N SER A 266 -13.42 21.70 -11.74
CA SER A 266 -12.62 20.89 -12.68
C SER A 266 -11.29 20.41 -12.11
N LEU A 267 -10.79 21.02 -11.03
CA LEU A 267 -9.56 20.63 -10.34
C LEU A 267 -9.84 19.77 -9.09
N ASN A 268 -11.03 19.85 -8.50
CA ASN A 268 -11.40 19.16 -7.26
C ASN A 268 -12.67 18.35 -7.49
N LYS A 269 -12.50 17.16 -8.06
CA LYS A 269 -13.59 16.25 -8.46
C LYS A 269 -13.20 14.79 -8.28
N ALA A 270 -14.20 13.92 -8.35
CA ALA A 270 -14.04 12.48 -8.47
C ALA A 270 -15.01 12.02 -9.56
N CYS A 271 -14.48 11.64 -10.72
CA CYS A 271 -15.26 11.35 -11.92
C CYS A 271 -15.07 9.90 -12.35
N SER A 272 -16.16 9.23 -12.68
CA SER A 272 -16.16 7.88 -13.25
C SER A 272 -16.86 7.86 -14.59
N PHE A 273 -16.36 7.03 -15.50
CA PHE A 273 -16.97 6.84 -16.80
C PHE A 273 -18.14 5.85 -16.69
N SER A 274 -19.36 6.30 -16.96
CA SER A 274 -20.53 5.42 -17.04
C SER A 274 -20.63 4.85 -18.45
N LYS A 275 -20.36 3.56 -18.60
CA LYS A 275 -20.54 2.84 -19.88
C LYS A 275 -21.98 2.81 -20.34
N ALA A 276 -22.93 2.66 -19.40
CA ALA A 276 -24.35 2.63 -19.70
C ALA A 276 -24.87 3.94 -20.32
N HIS A 277 -24.28 5.07 -19.94
CA HIS A 277 -24.65 6.39 -20.45
C HIS A 277 -23.64 6.95 -21.45
N ASN A 278 -22.50 6.26 -21.64
CA ASN A 278 -21.36 6.70 -22.43
C ASN A 278 -20.89 8.12 -22.07
N THR A 279 -20.85 8.43 -20.77
CA THR A 279 -20.52 9.77 -20.25
C THR A 279 -19.79 9.68 -18.92
N TRP A 280 -18.91 10.66 -18.67
CA TRP A 280 -18.36 10.88 -17.33
C TRP A 280 -19.41 11.43 -16.37
N ALA A 281 -19.41 10.93 -15.14
CA ALA A 281 -20.28 11.37 -14.07
C ALA A 281 -19.46 11.63 -12.80
N PRO A 282 -19.66 12.75 -12.11
CA PRO A 282 -19.01 13.00 -10.83
C PRO A 282 -19.69 12.25 -9.69
N VAL A 283 -18.94 12.00 -8.62
CA VAL A 283 -19.51 11.54 -7.34
C VAL A 283 -20.45 12.60 -6.75
N GLU A 284 -20.04 13.87 -6.82
CA GLU A 284 -20.85 15.03 -6.46
C GLU A 284 -20.50 16.26 -7.31
N GLY A 285 -21.41 17.24 -7.39
CA GLY A 285 -21.25 18.44 -8.21
C GLY A 285 -21.99 18.35 -9.54
N THR A 286 -21.77 19.33 -10.41
CA THR A 286 -22.43 19.42 -11.71
C THR A 286 -21.75 18.51 -12.74
N ARG A 287 -22.49 17.98 -13.72
CA ARG A 287 -21.96 16.98 -14.67
C ARG A 287 -20.83 17.52 -15.56
N ASP A 288 -20.82 18.81 -15.83
CA ASP A 288 -19.87 19.49 -16.70
C ASP A 288 -18.45 19.54 -16.12
N ILE A 289 -18.25 19.40 -14.80
CA ILE A 289 -16.91 19.39 -14.18
C ILE A 289 -16.06 18.21 -14.68
N CYS A 290 -16.70 17.12 -15.13
CA CYS A 290 -16.01 15.95 -15.66
C CYS A 290 -15.78 16.01 -17.17
N SER A 291 -16.22 17.06 -17.88
CA SER A 291 -16.07 17.18 -19.33
C SER A 291 -14.60 17.15 -19.78
N CYS A 292 -13.69 17.69 -18.97
CA CYS A 292 -12.25 17.69 -19.22
C CYS A 292 -11.60 16.30 -19.14
N CYS A 293 -12.25 15.31 -18.52
CA CYS A 293 -11.73 13.95 -18.42
C CYS A 293 -11.64 13.27 -19.79
N GLU A 294 -12.61 13.50 -20.70
CA GLU A 294 -12.56 12.94 -22.05
C GLU A 294 -11.47 13.61 -22.91
N LEU A 295 -11.13 14.87 -22.62
CA LEU A 295 -10.07 15.59 -23.30
C LEU A 295 -8.66 15.20 -22.82
N GLY A 296 -8.56 14.46 -21.69
CA GLY A 296 -7.29 14.13 -21.07
C GLY A 296 -6.51 15.35 -20.58
N ASN A 297 -7.20 16.45 -20.24
CA ASN A 297 -6.57 17.66 -19.72
C ASN A 297 -7.56 18.49 -18.90
N CYS A 298 -7.43 18.43 -17.57
CA CYS A 298 -8.23 19.23 -16.64
C CYS A 298 -7.49 20.44 -16.07
N GLY A 299 -6.35 20.81 -16.67
CA GLY A 299 -5.49 21.88 -16.20
C GLY A 299 -4.66 21.51 -14.97
N THR A 300 -3.71 22.39 -14.64
CA THR A 300 -2.97 22.39 -13.39
C THR A 300 -3.45 23.55 -12.54
N ALA A 301 -3.53 23.37 -11.22
CA ALA A 301 -3.68 24.53 -10.34
C ALA A 301 -2.52 25.52 -10.60
N PRO A 302 -2.79 26.83 -10.69
CA PRO A 302 -1.74 27.84 -10.84
C PRO A 302 -0.80 27.91 -9.63
#